data_AF-A0A136PWC2-F1
#
_entry.id   AF-A0A136PWC2-F1
#
_cell.length_a   1.000
_cell.length_b   1.000
_cell.length_c   1.000
_cell.angle_alpha   90.00
_cell.angle_beta   90.00
_cell.angle_gamma   90.00
#
_symmetry.space_group_name_H-M   'P 1'
#
loop_
_entity.id
_entity.type
_entity.pdbx_description
1 polymer ?
#
loop_
_entity_poly.entity_id
_entity_poly.type
_entity_poly.pdbx_seq_one_letter_code
_entity_poly.pdbx_strand_id
1 'polypeptide(L)' 'MTGVDPSAGEPATEDDAAELVAQLRELAGADPVEVRQVVSEVLAALDRAAGGGLREHLPEAIRRDVDADIVTGGHH' A
#
# COMPACT_ATOMS: atom_id res chain seq x y z
N MET A 1 -8.78 -17.53 22.04
CA MET A 1 -9.88 -16.79 22.69
C MET A 1 -9.41 -15.37 23.00
N THR A 2 -9.15 -14.55 22.00
CA THR A 2 -8.99 -13.10 22.18
C THR A 2 -10.26 -12.48 21.62
N GLY A 3 -11.24 -12.32 22.50
CA GLY A 3 -12.47 -11.60 22.17
C GLY A 3 -12.09 -10.16 21.87
N VAL A 4 -12.14 -9.81 20.58
CA VAL A 4 -12.38 -8.43 20.20
C VAL A 4 -13.83 -8.22 20.62
N ASP A 5 -14.05 -7.59 21.76
CA ASP A 5 -15.34 -7.01 22.08
C ASP A 5 -15.29 -5.61 21.46
N PRO A 6 -15.84 -5.40 20.24
CA PRO A 6 -16.08 -4.06 19.77
C PRO A 6 -17.19 -3.53 20.67
N SER A 7 -16.81 -2.93 21.79
CA SER A 7 -17.75 -2.21 22.65
C SER A 7 -18.59 -1.34 21.73
N ALA A 8 -19.88 -1.68 21.71
CA ALA A 8 -20.77 -1.32 20.64
C ALA A 8 -21.02 0.19 20.66
N GLY A 9 -20.51 0.89 19.64
CA GLY A 9 -21.12 2.12 19.12
C GLY A 9 -21.04 3.36 20.01
N GLU A 10 -19.91 3.61 20.68
CA GLU A 10 -19.64 4.98 21.13
C GLU A 10 -19.25 5.84 19.91
N PRO A 11 -19.81 7.06 19.74
CA PRO A 11 -19.42 7.92 18.63
C PRO A 11 -17.94 8.25 18.81
N ALA A 12 -17.13 7.92 17.80
CA ALA A 12 -15.72 8.31 17.76
C ALA A 12 -15.64 9.79 18.10
N THR A 13 -14.95 10.10 19.20
CA THR A 13 -14.85 11.48 19.66
C THR A 13 -13.96 12.24 18.69
N GLU A 14 -14.03 13.57 18.73
CA GLU A 14 -13.14 14.41 17.92
C GLU A 14 -11.66 14.15 18.25
N ASP A 15 -11.37 13.67 19.46
CA ASP A 15 -10.04 13.24 19.91
C ASP A 15 -9.59 11.94 19.24
N ASP A 16 -10.47 10.93 19.15
CA ASP A 16 -10.22 9.68 18.41
C ASP A 16 -9.95 9.95 16.92
N ALA A 17 -10.72 10.87 16.32
CA ALA A 17 -10.54 11.25 14.92
C ALA A 17 -9.21 11.98 14.69
N ALA A 18 -8.80 12.86 15.62
CA ALA A 18 -7.51 13.54 15.56
C ALA A 18 -6.33 12.57 15.75
N GLU A 19 -6.47 11.57 16.64
CA GLU A 19 -5.47 10.52 16.84
C GLU A 19 -5.32 9.65 15.59
N LEU A 20 -6.43 9.27 14.96
CA LEU A 20 -6.42 8.53 13.69
C LEU A 20 -5.75 9.34 12.57
N VAL A 21 -6.04 10.64 12.46
CA VAL A 21 -5.40 11.52 11.46
C VAL A 21 -3.91 11.68 11.72
N ALA A 22 -3.47 11.72 12.98
CA ALA A 22 -2.05 11.73 13.34
C ALA A 22 -1.36 10.42 12.95
N GLN A 23 -1.98 9.27 13.23
CA GLN A 23 -1.49 7.95 12.83
C GLN A 23 -1.44 7.81 11.30
N LEU A 24 -2.46 8.29 10.59
CA LEU A 24 -2.49 8.34 9.13
C LEU A 24 -1.40 9.25 8.56
N ARG A 25 -1.10 10.39 9.20
CA ARG A 25 -0.02 11.30 8.81
C ARG A 25 1.36 10.74 9.11
N GLU A 26 1.52 9.98 10.17
CA GLU A 26 2.75 9.25 10.49
C GLU A 26 2.99 8.13 9.46
N LEU A 27 1.94 7.37 9.14
CA LEU A 27 1.97 6.34 8.11
C LEU A 27 2.19 6.93 6.70
N ALA A 28 1.59 8.09 6.42
CA ALA A 28 1.83 8.89 5.21
C ALA A 28 3.12 9.72 5.27
N GLY A 29 3.82 9.70 6.41
CA GLY A 29 5.13 10.34 6.59
C GLY A 29 6.24 9.62 5.83
N ALA A 30 5.97 8.39 5.36
CA ALA A 30 6.74 7.79 4.29
C ALA A 30 6.39 8.51 2.99
N ASP A 31 7.36 9.26 2.44
CA ASP A 31 7.17 9.98 1.19
C ASP A 31 6.64 9.01 0.12
N PRO A 32 5.54 9.34 -0.57
CA PRO A 32 4.91 8.40 -1.48
C PRO A 32 5.83 8.02 -2.66
N VAL A 33 6.84 8.84 -2.97
CA VAL A 33 7.89 8.50 -3.95
C VAL A 33 8.87 7.50 -3.34
N GLU A 34 9.28 7.66 -2.09
CA GLU A 34 10.10 6.65 -1.39
C GLU A 34 9.37 5.30 -1.26
N VAL A 35 8.09 5.31 -0.88
CA VAL A 35 7.28 4.07 -0.80
C VAL A 35 7.17 3.40 -2.17
N ARG A 36 6.87 4.16 -3.23
CA ARG A 36 6.82 3.61 -4.60
C ARG A 36 8.16 3.01 -5.02
N GLN A 37 9.28 3.67 -4.71
CA GLN A 37 10.61 3.15 -5.04
C GLN A 37 10.92 1.82 -4.34
N VAL A 38 10.67 1.74 -3.03
CA VAL A 38 10.87 0.51 -2.27
C VAL A 38 9.96 -0.60 -2.76
N VAL A 39 8.69 -0.30 -3.05
CA VAL A 39 7.74 -1.28 -3.60
C VAL A 39 8.19 -1.77 -4.98
N SER A 40 8.69 -0.90 -5.85
CA SER A 40 9.24 -1.28 -7.16
C SER A 40 10.46 -2.20 -7.03
N GLU A 41 11.38 -1.93 -6.09
CA GLU A 41 12.52 -2.82 -5.82
C GLU A 41 12.07 -4.18 -5.28
N VAL A 42 11.11 -4.21 -4.35
CA VAL A 42 10.57 -5.45 -3.80
C VAL A 42 9.87 -6.27 -4.88
N LEU A 43 9.08 -5.64 -5.76
CA LEU A 43 8.42 -6.32 -6.88
C LEU A 43 9.45 -6.88 -7.88
N ALA A 44 10.52 -6.15 -8.19
CA ALA A 44 11.58 -6.63 -9.06
C ALA A 44 12.35 -7.82 -8.45
N ALA A 45 12.62 -7.77 -7.14
CA ALA A 45 13.24 -8.86 -6.41
C ALA A 45 12.34 -10.11 -6.35
N LEU A 46 11.05 -9.91 -6.11
CA LEU A 46 10.04 -10.97 -6.09
C LEU A 46 9.87 -11.60 -7.48
N ASP A 47 9.82 -10.81 -8.54
CA ASP A 47 9.73 -11.31 -9.91
C ASP A 47 10.94 -12.18 -10.27
N ARG A 48 12.15 -11.71 -9.94
CA ARG A 48 13.38 -12.48 -10.11
C ARG A 48 13.40 -13.78 -9.29
N ALA A 49 12.89 -13.74 -8.05
CA ALA A 49 12.79 -14.91 -7.18
C ALA A 49 11.72 -15.91 -7.64
N ALA A 50 10.63 -15.42 -8.24
CA ALA A 50 9.55 -16.23 -8.81
C ALA A 50 9.84 -16.74 -10.24
N GLY A 51 11.01 -16.40 -10.81
CA GLY A 51 11.39 -16.82 -12.16
C GLY A 51 10.71 -16.03 -13.28
N GLY A 52 10.27 -14.80 -13.02
CA GLY A 52 9.63 -13.91 -14.01
C GLY A 52 8.11 -14.02 -14.12
N GLY A 53 7.48 -14.85 -13.27
CA GLY A 53 6.04 -15.13 -13.29
C GLY A 53 5.21 -14.29 -12.31
N LEU A 54 5.76 -13.26 -11.65
CA LEU A 54 4.97 -12.53 -10.64
C LEU A 54 3.78 -11.83 -11.29
N ARG A 55 3.97 -11.35 -12.52
CA ARG A 55 2.99 -10.60 -13.30
C ARG A 55 1.73 -11.42 -13.60
N GLU A 56 1.84 -12.73 -13.82
CA GLU A 56 0.72 -13.67 -14.09
C GLU A 56 -0.09 -14.03 -12.84
N HIS A 57 0.49 -13.87 -11.65
CA HIS A 57 -0.17 -14.09 -10.36
C HIS A 57 -0.80 -12.84 -9.74
N LEU A 58 -0.47 -11.65 -10.26
CA LEU A 58 -1.02 -10.39 -9.77
C LEU A 58 -2.51 -10.21 -10.12
N PRO A 59 -3.35 -9.76 -9.18
CA PRO A 59 -4.74 -9.39 -9.45
C PRO A 59 -4.84 -8.27 -10.50
N GLU A 60 -5.88 -8.29 -11.33
CA GLU A 60 -6.07 -7.35 -12.45
C GLU A 60 -5.96 -5.86 -12.04
N ALA A 61 -6.47 -5.50 -10.86
CA ALA A 61 -6.40 -4.12 -10.37
C ALA A 61 -4.97 -3.60 -10.21
N ILE A 62 -4.06 -4.44 -9.68
CA ILE A 62 -2.65 -4.08 -9.49
C ILE A 62 -1.90 -4.17 -10.82
N ARG A 63 -2.24 -5.16 -11.65
CA ARG A 63 -1.63 -5.32 -12.97
C ARG A 63 -1.87 -4.08 -13.86
N ARG A 64 -3.05 -3.46 -13.76
CA ARG A 64 -3.40 -2.23 -14.50
C ARG A 64 -2.65 -0.99 -14.02
N ASP A 65 -2.43 -0.89 -12.70
CA ASP A 65 -1.69 0.22 -12.08
C ASP A 65 -0.20 0.16 -12.44
N VAL A 66 0.39 -1.03 -12.37
CA VAL A 66 1.77 -1.29 -12.81
C VAL A 66 1.92 -0.97 -14.30
N ASP A 67 0.98 -1.40 -15.16
CA ASP A 67 1.03 -1.12 -16.61
C ASP A 67 0.91 0.38 -16.94
N ALA A 68 0.08 1.11 -16.18
CA ALA A 68 -0.06 2.56 -16.33
C ALA A 68 1.23 3.31 -15.98
N ASP A 69 1.97 2.86 -14.96
CA ASP A 69 3.24 3.46 -14.54
C ASP A 69 4.35 3.28 -15.59
N ILE A 70 4.45 2.10 -16.22
CA ILE A 70 5.42 1.84 -17.32
C ILE A 70 5.08 2.62 -18.59
N VAL A 71 3.80 2.81 -18.89
CA VAL A 71 3.36 3.61 -20.05
C VAL A 71 3.62 5.11 -19.82
N THR A 72 3.55 5.57 -18.57
CA THR A 72 3.83 6.98 -18.20
C THR A 72 5.31 7.25 -17.93
N GLY A 73 6.09 6.24 -17.55
CA GLY A 73 7.51 6.31 -17.20
C GLY A 73 8.49 6.18 -18.37
N GLY A 74 8.01 6.04 -19.62
CA GLY A 74 8.84 5.91 -20.83
C GLY A 74 9.47 7.20 -21.37
N HIS A 75 9.47 8.30 -20.61
CA HIS A 75 10.08 9.58 -21.01
C HIS A 75 10.97 10.16 -19.91
N HIS A 76 12.17 9.60 -19.73
CA HIS A 76 13.33 10.31 -19.19
C HIS A 76 14.63 9.64 -19.63
#